data_AF-A0A651HMS7-F1
#
_entry.id   AF-A0A651HMS7-F1
#
_cell.length_a   1.000
_cell.length_b   1.000
_cell.length_c   1.000
_cell.angle_alpha   90.00
_cell.angle_beta   90.00
_cell.angle_gamma   90.00
#
_symmetry.space_group_name_H-M   'P 1'
#
loop_
_entity.id
_entity.type
_entity.pdbx_description
1 polymer ?
#
loop_
_entity_poly.entity_id
_entity_poly.type
_entity_poly.pdbx_seq_one_letter_code
_entity_poly.pdbx_strand_id
1 'polypeptide(L)'
;MAEAALSPTHHPTSDVTGTGRLARSLQEIFTVIVRIRTDRQSAQDVESFRSHVKRLLALADEEARAFGYDRNLVKDAIYAVVAFLDEAVLNSSQPMFRDWPRRPLQEEVFGDHMAGENFFRTLSEVLKRPDSWELADLLEVYQLCLVLGFRGRFGSGGDGEIYRYTSTVQERIDRIRGGHPPLAPSWPLPRDEEPPAHRDPWVPRLAIALVVVVILAGGAFVLYRIFLGGAVDALTAAAMVIPDIPGLRTGSTRGAL
;
A
#
# COMPACT_ATOMS: atom_id res chain seq x y z
N MET A 1 45.51 21.03 34.64
CA MET A 1 44.49 21.23 33.60
C MET A 1 43.75 19.91 33.47
N ALA A 2 42.45 19.92 33.76
CA ALA A 2 41.67 18.73 34.09
C ALA A 2 41.30 17.92 32.85
N GLU A 3 41.54 16.61 32.94
CA GLU A 3 41.17 15.59 31.98
C GLU A 3 39.67 15.31 32.10
N ALA A 4 38.90 15.65 31.06
CA ALA A 4 37.46 15.45 31.01
C ALA A 4 37.16 13.96 30.80
N ALA A 5 36.87 13.26 31.89
CA ALA A 5 36.34 11.91 31.87
C ALA A 5 35.00 11.88 31.12
N LEU A 6 34.98 11.21 29.97
CA LEU A 6 33.75 10.82 29.28
C LEU A 6 33.00 9.82 30.15
N SER A 7 32.01 10.30 30.90
CA SER A 7 31.03 9.45 31.58
C SER A 7 30.29 8.62 30.54
N PRO A 8 30.17 7.29 30.69
CA PRO A 8 29.33 6.49 29.83
C PRO A 8 27.87 6.93 30.09
N THR A 9 27.24 7.53 29.10
CA THR A 9 25.80 7.73 29.09
C THR A 9 25.17 6.35 29.09
N HIS A 10 24.77 5.87 30.26
CA HIS A 10 23.91 4.72 30.41
C HIS A 10 22.57 5.08 29.78
N HIS A 11 22.42 4.82 28.48
CA HIS A 11 21.10 4.80 27.87
C HIS A 11 20.34 3.69 28.59
N PRO A 12 19.25 3.97 29.32
CA PRO A 12 18.41 2.89 29.80
C PRO A 12 17.94 2.16 28.54
N THR A 13 18.47 0.95 28.32
CA THR A 13 17.85 -0.01 27.43
C THR A 13 16.48 -0.28 28.03
N SER A 14 15.49 0.51 27.64
CA SER A 14 14.09 0.21 27.92
C SER A 14 13.88 -1.23 27.47
N ASP A 15 13.37 -2.04 28.37
CA ASP A 15 13.29 -3.49 28.31
C ASP A 15 12.51 -3.95 27.05
N VAL A 16 13.18 -4.03 25.89
CA VAL A 16 12.62 -4.57 24.62
C VAL A 16 12.20 -6.03 24.78
N THR A 17 12.66 -6.68 25.85
CA THR A 17 12.38 -8.06 26.27
C THR A 17 10.92 -8.29 26.72
N GLY A 18 10.08 -7.25 26.78
CA GLY A 18 8.69 -7.29 27.22
C GLY A 18 7.61 -7.34 26.14
N THR A 19 7.92 -6.87 24.93
CA THR A 19 6.91 -6.58 23.89
C THR A 19 6.58 -7.81 23.04
N GLY A 20 5.30 -7.99 22.67
CA GLY A 20 4.88 -9.06 21.76
C GLY A 20 4.86 -10.46 22.39
N ARG A 21 4.89 -10.57 23.73
CA ARG A 21 4.84 -11.87 24.43
C ARG A 21 3.54 -12.63 24.16
N LEU A 22 2.41 -11.93 24.02
CA LEU A 22 1.13 -12.53 23.65
C LEU A 22 1.15 -13.13 22.24
N ALA A 23 1.73 -12.43 21.26
CA ALA A 23 1.89 -12.97 19.91
C ALA A 23 2.83 -14.18 19.90
N ARG A 24 3.87 -14.16 20.73
CA ARG A 24 4.82 -15.26 20.89
C ARG A 24 4.17 -16.52 21.47
N SER A 25 3.29 -16.42 22.47
CA SER A 25 2.59 -17.59 23.02
C SER A 25 1.66 -18.26 21.97
N LEU A 26 1.20 -17.49 20.99
CA LEU A 26 0.36 -17.97 19.88
C LEU A 26 1.15 -18.41 18.63
N GLN A 27 2.48 -18.33 18.65
CA GLN A 27 3.35 -18.57 17.48
C GLN A 27 3.15 -19.95 16.84
N GLU A 28 3.00 -21.00 17.67
CA GLU A 28 2.82 -22.36 17.17
C GLU A 28 1.53 -22.50 16.35
N ILE A 29 0.46 -21.81 16.76
CA ILE A 29 -0.81 -21.84 16.05
C ILE A 29 -0.71 -21.03 14.75
N PHE A 30 -0.07 -19.86 14.78
CA PHE A 30 0.22 -19.11 13.54
C PHE A 30 1.04 -19.95 12.54
N THR A 31 2.01 -20.71 13.03
CA THR A 31 2.82 -21.61 12.20
C THR A 31 1.97 -22.71 11.56
N VAL A 32 1.05 -23.32 12.32
CA VAL A 32 0.08 -24.29 11.79
C VAL A 32 -0.77 -23.65 10.68
N ILE A 33 -1.32 -22.45 10.92
CA ILE A 33 -2.16 -21.74 9.95
C ILE A 33 -1.41 -21.50 8.64
N VAL A 34 -0.19 -20.97 8.70
CA VAL A 34 0.63 -20.70 7.51
C VAL A 34 1.00 -21.99 6.76
N ARG A 35 1.25 -23.10 7.47
CA ARG A 35 1.50 -24.41 6.84
C ARG A 35 0.29 -24.95 6.10
N ILE A 36 -0.93 -24.77 6.64
CA ILE A 36 -2.17 -25.15 5.96
C ILE A 36 -2.34 -24.32 4.70
N ARG A 37 -2.17 -23.00 4.79
CA ARG A 37 -2.30 -22.08 3.65
C ARG A 37 -1.31 -22.32 2.52
N THR A 38 -0.16 -22.92 2.82
CA THR A 38 0.88 -23.24 1.83
C THR A 38 0.80 -24.68 1.33
N ASP A 39 -0.27 -25.41 1.68
CA ASP A 39 -0.47 -26.84 1.37
C ASP A 39 0.71 -27.74 1.77
N ARG A 40 1.43 -27.34 2.83
CA ARG A 40 2.59 -28.08 3.36
C ARG A 40 2.23 -29.02 4.51
N GLN A 41 0.95 -29.14 4.83
CA GLN A 41 0.49 -29.99 5.91
C GLN A 41 -0.08 -31.30 5.35
N SER A 42 0.55 -32.42 5.71
CA SER A 42 0.03 -33.76 5.45
C SER A 42 -0.34 -34.41 6.78
N ALA A 43 -1.52 -34.12 7.31
CA ALA A 43 -2.08 -34.93 8.39
C ALA A 43 -3.08 -35.93 7.80
N GLN A 44 -3.10 -37.14 8.36
CA GLN A 44 -3.96 -38.23 7.88
C GLN A 44 -5.35 -38.20 8.55
N ASP A 45 -5.49 -37.52 9.69
CA ASP A 45 -6.71 -37.51 10.50
C ASP A 45 -7.05 -36.10 11.03
N VAL A 46 -8.31 -35.72 10.83
CA VAL A 46 -8.88 -34.42 11.22
C VAL A 46 -9.09 -34.30 12.73
N GLU A 47 -9.42 -35.40 13.41
CA GLU A 47 -9.73 -35.35 14.84
C GLU A 47 -8.45 -35.25 15.68
N SER A 48 -7.40 -35.97 15.27
CA SER A 48 -6.05 -35.79 15.81
C SER A 48 -5.56 -34.35 15.61
N PHE A 49 -5.74 -33.77 14.42
CA PHE A 49 -5.38 -32.38 14.15
C PHE A 49 -6.16 -31.40 15.05
N ARG A 50 -7.47 -31.56 15.15
CA ARG A 50 -8.33 -30.76 16.03
C ARG A 50 -7.89 -30.84 17.49
N SER A 51 -7.65 -32.05 17.98
CA SER A 51 -7.17 -32.30 19.34
C SER A 51 -5.81 -31.66 19.59
N HIS A 52 -4.92 -31.69 18.59
CA HIS A 52 -3.61 -31.04 18.66
C HIS A 52 -3.74 -29.52 18.76
N VAL A 53 -4.54 -28.89 17.89
CA VAL A 53 -4.80 -27.45 17.93
C VAL A 53 -5.39 -27.03 19.27
N LYS A 54 -6.38 -27.75 19.80
CA LYS A 54 -6.98 -27.44 21.11
C LYS A 54 -5.94 -27.46 22.24
N ARG A 55 -5.01 -28.43 22.22
CA ARG A 55 -3.90 -28.46 23.18
C ARG A 55 -2.99 -27.25 23.04
N LEU A 56 -2.66 -26.83 21.82
CA LEU A 56 -1.86 -25.62 21.59
C LEU A 56 -2.56 -24.36 22.10
N LEU A 57 -3.87 -24.22 21.86
CA LEU A 57 -4.65 -23.10 22.37
C LEU A 57 -4.69 -23.06 23.90
N ALA A 58 -4.84 -24.22 24.55
CA ALA A 58 -4.82 -24.32 26.02
C ALA A 58 -3.44 -23.94 26.59
N LEU A 59 -2.35 -24.41 25.97
CA LEU A 59 -0.99 -24.04 26.38
C LEU A 59 -0.72 -22.55 26.20
N ALA A 60 -1.14 -21.97 25.07
CA ALA A 60 -1.01 -20.54 24.81
C ALA A 60 -1.80 -19.68 25.80
N ASP A 61 -3.00 -20.12 26.20
CA ASP A 61 -3.81 -19.48 27.25
C ASP A 61 -3.11 -19.51 28.61
N GLU A 62 -2.57 -20.66 29.01
CA GLU A 62 -1.82 -20.81 30.26
C GLU A 62 -0.55 -19.95 30.28
N GLU A 63 0.21 -19.94 29.20
CA GLU A 63 1.43 -19.14 29.05
C GLU A 63 1.12 -17.64 29.10
N ALA A 64 0.11 -17.18 28.36
CA ALA A 64 -0.30 -15.78 28.39
C ALA A 64 -0.77 -15.36 29.79
N ARG A 65 -1.55 -16.20 30.48
CA ARG A 65 -1.94 -15.93 31.88
C ARG A 65 -0.74 -15.90 32.83
N ALA A 66 0.26 -16.75 32.61
CA ALA A 66 1.49 -16.73 33.40
C ALA A 66 2.30 -15.43 33.21
N PHE A 67 2.21 -14.78 32.04
CA PHE A 67 2.75 -13.45 31.80
C PHE A 67 1.94 -12.30 32.42
N GLY A 68 0.77 -12.59 33.00
CA GLY A 68 -0.05 -11.61 33.72
C GLY A 68 -1.13 -10.92 32.88
N TYR A 69 -1.36 -11.33 31.63
CA TYR A 69 -2.41 -10.74 30.80
C TYR A 69 -3.82 -11.00 31.36
N ASP A 70 -4.71 -10.02 31.20
CA ASP A 70 -6.13 -10.19 31.54
C ASP A 70 -6.79 -11.32 30.75
N ARG A 71 -7.66 -12.09 31.42
CA ARG A 71 -8.34 -13.25 30.82
C ARG A 71 -9.17 -12.86 29.59
N ASN A 72 -9.85 -11.72 29.61
CA ASN A 72 -10.67 -11.31 28.46
C ASN A 72 -9.79 -10.90 27.29
N LEU A 73 -8.64 -10.28 27.57
CA LEU A 73 -7.64 -9.94 26.55
C LEU A 73 -7.06 -11.18 25.88
N VAL A 74 -6.67 -12.19 26.67
CA VAL A 74 -6.21 -13.49 26.14
C VAL A 74 -7.31 -14.18 25.34
N LYS A 75 -8.56 -14.15 25.83
CA LYS A 75 -9.71 -14.70 25.11
C LYS A 75 -9.93 -14.02 23.76
N ASP A 76 -9.83 -12.68 23.69
CA ASP A 76 -9.95 -11.92 22.44
C ASP A 76 -8.85 -12.29 21.44
N ALA A 77 -7.63 -12.55 21.91
CA ALA A 77 -6.51 -12.99 21.07
C ALA A 77 -6.72 -14.41 20.53
N ILE A 78 -7.09 -15.36 21.39
CA ILE A 78 -7.39 -16.74 21.00
C ILE A 78 -8.55 -16.78 20.01
N TYR A 79 -9.59 -15.98 20.24
CA TYR A 79 -10.71 -15.84 19.32
C TYR A 79 -10.27 -15.41 17.92
N ALA A 80 -9.42 -14.38 17.83
CA ALA A 80 -8.87 -13.89 16.57
C ALA A 80 -8.09 -14.97 15.81
N VAL A 81 -7.27 -15.74 16.52
CA VAL A 81 -6.47 -16.83 15.93
C VAL A 81 -7.33 -18.02 15.51
N VAL A 82 -8.35 -18.39 16.30
CA VAL A 82 -9.29 -19.47 15.94
C VAL A 82 -10.10 -19.11 14.70
N ALA A 83 -10.61 -17.88 14.62
CA ALA A 83 -11.29 -17.37 13.42
C ALA A 83 -10.39 -17.47 12.18
N PHE A 84 -9.10 -17.11 12.34
CA PHE A 84 -8.13 -17.21 11.26
C PHE A 84 -7.81 -18.65 10.86
N LEU A 85 -7.67 -19.55 11.84
CA LEU A 85 -7.44 -20.96 11.59
C LEU A 85 -8.59 -21.60 10.81
N ASP A 86 -9.83 -21.35 11.23
CA ASP A 86 -10.99 -21.91 10.53
C ASP A 86 -11.07 -21.40 9.10
N GLU A 87 -10.82 -20.12 8.85
CA GLU A 87 -10.77 -19.60 7.49
C GLU A 87 -9.67 -20.28 6.65
N ALA A 88 -8.48 -20.50 7.22
CA ALA A 88 -7.40 -21.17 6.53
C ALA A 88 -7.72 -22.65 6.21
N VAL A 89 -8.38 -23.34 7.12
CA VAL A 89 -8.83 -24.73 6.93
C VAL A 89 -9.94 -24.81 5.89
N LEU A 90 -10.95 -23.93 5.96
CA LEU A 90 -12.07 -23.91 5.03
C LEU A 90 -11.66 -23.54 3.59
N ASN A 91 -10.59 -22.77 3.44
CA ASN A 91 -10.00 -22.43 2.14
C ASN A 91 -8.96 -23.45 1.65
N SER A 92 -8.64 -24.49 2.43
CA SER A 92 -7.69 -25.51 2.04
C SER A 92 -8.31 -26.54 1.10
N SER A 93 -7.52 -27.02 0.14
CA SER A 93 -7.92 -28.09 -0.79
C SER A 93 -7.71 -29.50 -0.22
N GLN A 94 -7.19 -29.60 1.02
CA GLN A 94 -6.77 -30.88 1.61
C GLN A 94 -7.97 -31.78 1.96
N PRO A 95 -7.98 -33.06 1.51
CA PRO A 95 -9.11 -33.96 1.73
C PRO A 95 -9.48 -34.21 3.19
N MET A 96 -8.51 -34.13 4.11
CA MET A 96 -8.76 -34.37 5.54
C MET A 96 -9.74 -33.36 6.15
N PHE A 97 -9.85 -32.15 5.61
CA PHE A 97 -10.70 -31.09 6.16
C PHE A 97 -12.13 -31.12 5.60
N ARG A 98 -12.49 -32.15 4.84
CA ARG A 98 -13.82 -32.27 4.22
C ARG A 98 -14.98 -32.18 5.23
N ASP A 99 -14.80 -32.73 6.43
CA ASP A 99 -15.81 -32.68 7.50
C ASP A 99 -15.70 -31.45 8.41
N TRP A 100 -14.65 -30.62 8.25
CA TRP A 100 -14.44 -29.43 9.07
C TRP A 100 -15.60 -28.42 9.05
N PRO A 101 -16.24 -28.11 7.90
CA PRO A 101 -17.37 -27.18 7.86
C PRO A 101 -18.56 -27.59 8.71
N ARG A 102 -18.70 -28.88 9.06
CA ARG A 102 -19.81 -29.38 9.89
C ARG A 102 -19.70 -28.94 11.35
N ARG A 103 -18.46 -28.69 11.82
CA ARG A 103 -18.17 -28.31 13.19
C ARG A 103 -16.85 -27.54 13.24
N PRO A 104 -16.81 -26.28 12.77
CA PRO A 104 -15.59 -25.48 12.81
C PRO A 104 -15.17 -25.20 14.26
N LEU A 105 -13.90 -24.85 14.47
CA LEU A 105 -13.36 -24.71 15.82
C LEU A 105 -13.95 -23.50 16.57
N GLN A 106 -14.28 -22.42 15.86
CA GLN A 106 -14.99 -21.23 16.36
C GLN A 106 -16.30 -21.60 17.07
N GLU A 107 -17.05 -22.55 16.51
CA GLU A 107 -18.33 -22.99 17.07
C GLU A 107 -18.06 -23.82 18.33
N GLU A 108 -17.08 -24.70 18.27
CA GLU A 108 -16.79 -25.59 19.40
C GLU A 108 -16.18 -24.86 20.61
N VAL A 109 -15.32 -23.87 20.38
CA VAL A 109 -14.62 -23.14 21.45
C VAL A 109 -15.41 -21.93 21.93
N PHE A 110 -16.11 -21.24 21.03
CA PHE A 110 -16.78 -19.97 21.34
C PHE A 110 -18.29 -19.98 21.13
N GLY A 111 -18.87 -21.04 20.57
CA GLY A 111 -20.29 -21.08 20.21
C GLY A 111 -20.64 -20.06 19.11
N ASP A 112 -19.66 -19.64 18.31
CA ASP A 112 -19.83 -18.63 17.27
C ASP A 112 -19.72 -19.26 15.88
N HIS A 113 -20.69 -19.00 15.01
CA HIS A 113 -20.70 -19.47 13.62
C HIS A 113 -20.29 -18.37 12.62
N MET A 114 -20.14 -17.13 13.08
CA MET A 114 -19.90 -15.94 12.25
C MET A 114 -18.57 -15.25 12.60
N ALA A 115 -17.52 -15.98 12.97
CA ALA A 115 -16.28 -15.35 13.42
C ALA A 115 -15.60 -14.51 12.32
N GLY A 116 -15.82 -14.81 11.04
CA GLY A 116 -15.36 -13.98 9.92
C GLY A 116 -15.91 -12.55 9.92
N GLU A 117 -17.12 -12.34 10.44
CA GLU A 117 -17.74 -11.02 10.63
C GLU A 117 -17.42 -10.43 12.00
N ASN A 118 -17.57 -11.27 13.02
CA ASN A 118 -17.40 -10.88 14.41
C ASN A 118 -15.95 -10.51 14.75
N PHE A 119 -14.95 -11.05 14.04
CA PHE A 119 -13.55 -10.62 14.13
C PHE A 119 -13.41 -9.10 13.99
N PHE A 120 -13.97 -8.52 12.93
CA PHE A 120 -13.85 -7.08 12.66
C PHE A 120 -14.70 -6.24 13.61
N ARG A 121 -15.82 -6.79 14.10
CA ARG A 121 -16.62 -6.16 15.15
C ARG A 121 -15.81 -6.09 16.46
N THR A 122 -15.22 -7.20 16.89
CA THR A 122 -14.37 -7.27 18.08
C THR A 122 -13.16 -6.36 17.93
N LEU A 123 -12.47 -6.37 16.78
CA LEU A 123 -11.36 -5.46 16.50
C LEU A 123 -11.78 -3.98 16.63
N SER A 124 -12.96 -3.63 16.12
CA SER A 124 -13.48 -2.26 16.22
C SER A 124 -13.75 -1.86 17.67
N GLU A 125 -14.20 -2.78 18.52
CA GLU A 125 -14.36 -2.53 19.97
C GLU A 125 -13.01 -2.47 20.70
N VAL A 126 -12.06 -3.34 20.34
CA VAL A 126 -10.69 -3.32 20.87
C VAL A 126 -10.00 -1.98 20.56
N LEU A 127 -10.16 -1.44 19.36
CA LEU A 127 -9.59 -0.14 18.96
C LEU A 127 -10.13 1.06 19.76
N LYS A 128 -11.32 0.93 20.38
CA LYS A 128 -11.91 1.96 21.25
C LYS A 128 -11.37 1.92 22.69
N ARG A 129 -10.67 0.85 23.08
CA ARG A 129 -10.11 0.70 24.43
C ARG A 129 -9.01 1.75 24.69
N PRO A 130 -8.80 2.16 25.96
CA PRO A 130 -7.74 3.09 26.31
C PRO A 130 -6.35 2.49 26.04
N ASP A 131 -5.38 3.35 25.74
CA ASP A 131 -4.01 2.94 25.41
C ASP A 131 -3.34 2.22 26.58
N SER A 132 -2.85 1.01 26.34
CA SER A 132 -2.06 0.22 27.27
C SER A 132 -1.09 -0.69 26.52
N TRP A 133 0.00 -1.11 27.17
CA TRP A 133 0.97 -2.04 26.58
C TRP A 133 0.33 -3.38 26.19
N GLU A 134 -0.55 -3.92 27.05
CA GLU A 134 -1.28 -5.16 26.76
C GLU A 134 -2.23 -4.99 25.57
N LEU A 135 -2.86 -3.82 25.42
CA LEU A 135 -3.69 -3.53 24.25
C LEU A 135 -2.86 -3.55 22.96
N ALA A 136 -1.65 -3.00 22.99
CA ALA A 136 -0.75 -3.05 21.83
C ALA A 136 -0.37 -4.49 21.47
N ASP A 137 -0.12 -5.35 22.47
CA ASP A 137 0.13 -6.78 22.24
C ASP A 137 -1.09 -7.51 21.66
N LEU A 138 -2.31 -7.20 22.12
CA LEU A 138 -3.54 -7.73 21.53
C LEU A 138 -3.70 -7.26 20.08
N LEU A 139 -3.50 -5.97 19.83
CA LEU A 139 -3.59 -5.38 18.49
C LEU A 139 -2.57 -6.01 17.53
N GLU A 140 -1.37 -6.33 18.00
CA GLU A 140 -0.36 -7.06 17.22
C GLU A 140 -0.86 -8.45 16.79
N VAL A 141 -1.56 -9.18 17.66
CA VAL A 141 -2.18 -10.48 17.28
C VAL A 141 -3.19 -10.30 16.15
N TYR A 142 -4.07 -9.30 16.26
CA TYR A 142 -5.03 -8.98 15.19
C TYR A 142 -4.32 -8.56 13.90
N GLN A 143 -3.26 -7.76 14.01
CA GLN A 143 -2.45 -7.34 12.87
C GLN A 143 -1.80 -8.54 12.17
N LEU A 144 -1.22 -9.47 12.94
CA LEU A 144 -0.62 -10.69 12.40
C LEU A 144 -1.66 -11.50 11.63
N CYS A 145 -2.88 -11.68 12.14
CA CYS A 145 -3.94 -12.34 11.39
C CYS A 145 -4.20 -11.64 10.03
N LEU A 146 -4.30 -10.31 10.00
CA LEU A 146 -4.56 -9.55 8.77
C LEU A 146 -3.40 -9.65 7.77
N VAL A 147 -2.15 -9.46 8.22
CA VAL A 147 -0.95 -9.51 7.37
C VAL A 147 -0.68 -10.92 6.85
N LEU A 148 -0.97 -11.95 7.64
CA LEU A 148 -0.90 -13.36 7.21
C LEU A 148 -2.06 -13.76 6.29
N GLY A 149 -2.98 -12.84 6.00
CA GLY A 149 -3.95 -12.94 4.93
C GLY A 149 -5.35 -13.35 5.37
N PHE A 150 -5.73 -13.14 6.63
CA PHE A 150 -7.13 -13.25 7.07
C PHE A 150 -7.99 -12.21 6.35
N ARG A 151 -9.12 -12.64 5.77
CA ARG A 151 -10.03 -11.76 5.02
C ARG A 151 -11.41 -11.64 5.68
N GLY A 152 -11.88 -12.68 6.36
CA GLY A 152 -13.20 -12.78 6.94
C GLY A 152 -14.29 -12.32 5.97
N ARG A 153 -15.20 -11.48 6.47
CA ARG A 153 -16.34 -10.93 5.71
C ARG A 153 -15.98 -10.17 4.42
N PHE A 154 -14.74 -9.72 4.27
CA PHE A 154 -14.32 -8.89 3.14
C PHE A 154 -13.94 -9.70 1.89
N GLY A 155 -13.65 -11.00 2.05
CA GLY A 155 -13.27 -11.89 0.94
C GLY A 155 -12.19 -11.30 0.02
N SER A 156 -12.24 -11.63 -1.26
CA SER A 156 -11.27 -11.17 -2.27
C SER A 156 -11.49 -9.73 -2.77
N GLY A 157 -12.63 -9.12 -2.46
CA GLY A 157 -13.01 -7.79 -2.96
C GLY A 157 -12.68 -6.63 -2.02
N GLY A 158 -12.33 -6.93 -0.77
CA GLY A 158 -12.17 -5.92 0.28
C GLY A 158 -10.72 -5.59 0.66
N ASP A 159 -9.77 -5.71 -0.27
CA ASP A 159 -8.35 -5.38 -0.01
C ASP A 159 -8.16 -3.97 0.57
N GLY A 160 -8.91 -2.98 0.08
CA GLY A 160 -8.85 -1.61 0.60
C GLY A 160 -9.31 -1.50 2.07
N GLU A 161 -10.33 -2.26 2.46
CA GLU A 161 -10.80 -2.29 3.86
C GLU A 161 -9.80 -3.00 4.77
N ILE A 162 -9.24 -4.14 4.32
CA ILE A 162 -8.19 -4.84 5.05
C ILE A 162 -6.97 -3.95 5.25
N TYR A 163 -6.55 -3.23 4.20
CA TYR A 163 -5.46 -2.26 4.29
C TYR A 163 -5.76 -1.15 5.29
N ARG A 164 -6.99 -0.61 5.29
CA ARG A 164 -7.43 0.42 6.24
C ARG A 164 -7.40 -0.05 7.69
N TYR A 165 -7.90 -1.26 7.96
CA TYR A 165 -7.82 -1.85 9.30
C TYR A 165 -6.37 -2.09 9.71
N THR A 166 -5.55 -2.66 8.82
CA THR A 166 -4.13 -2.94 9.10
C THR A 166 -3.36 -1.66 9.41
N SER A 167 -3.58 -0.59 8.65
CA SER A 167 -2.93 0.71 8.85
C SER A 167 -3.36 1.36 10.16
N THR A 168 -4.67 1.37 10.45
CA THR A 168 -5.22 1.89 11.73
C THR A 168 -4.64 1.16 12.93
N VAL A 169 -4.52 -0.18 12.84
CA VAL A 169 -3.95 -1.01 13.89
C VAL A 169 -2.46 -0.70 14.07
N GLN A 170 -1.69 -0.62 12.98
CA GLN A 170 -0.27 -0.28 13.03
C GLN A 170 -0.05 1.10 13.66
N GLU A 171 -0.78 2.13 13.24
CA GLU A 171 -0.68 3.48 13.81
C GLU A 171 -1.00 3.50 15.31
N ARG A 172 -1.98 2.68 15.75
CA ARG A 172 -2.33 2.55 17.17
C ARG A 172 -1.21 1.87 17.96
N ILE A 173 -0.60 0.80 17.42
CA ILE A 173 0.55 0.11 18.02
C ILE A 173 1.74 1.07 18.13
N ASP A 174 2.06 1.79 17.06
CA ASP A 174 3.16 2.75 17.02
C ASP A 174 2.95 3.88 18.04
N ARG A 175 1.72 4.41 18.17
CA ARG A 175 1.43 5.43 19.19
C ARG A 175 1.67 4.92 20.62
N ILE A 176 1.35 3.66 20.91
CA ILE A 176 1.52 3.07 22.25
C ILE A 176 2.99 2.74 22.51
N ARG A 177 3.69 2.15 21.52
CA ARG A 177 5.05 1.62 21.67
C ARG A 177 6.15 2.63 21.33
N GLY A 178 5.81 3.79 20.79
CA GLY A 178 6.77 4.81 20.37
C GLY A 178 7.30 4.64 18.94
N GLY A 179 6.62 3.85 18.12
CA GLY A 179 7.02 3.51 16.75
C GLY A 179 8.22 2.57 16.69
N HIS A 180 8.52 2.09 15.48
CA HIS A 180 9.74 1.31 15.25
C HIS A 180 10.94 2.25 15.02
N PRO A 181 12.09 2.00 15.68
CA PRO A 181 13.32 2.65 15.26
C PRO A 181 13.59 2.31 13.78
N PRO A 182 14.17 3.24 13.00
CA PRO A 182 14.45 2.99 11.59
C PRO A 182 15.31 1.72 11.43
N LEU A 183 14.95 0.89 10.45
CA LEU A 183 15.62 -0.40 10.19
C LEU A 183 17.14 -0.25 10.01
N ALA A 184 17.58 0.90 9.50
CA ALA A 184 18.97 1.32 9.49
C ALA A 184 19.08 2.67 10.21
N PRO A 185 19.64 2.74 11.43
CA PRO A 185 19.83 4.01 12.15
C PRO A 185 20.60 5.07 11.35
N SER A 186 21.48 4.63 10.44
CA SER A 186 22.30 5.47 9.55
C SER A 186 21.74 5.62 8.13
N TRP A 187 20.44 5.36 7.92
CA TRP A 187 19.79 5.61 6.63
C TRP A 187 19.75 7.08 6.16
N PRO A 188 19.81 8.11 7.03
CA PRO A 188 19.83 9.47 6.53
C PRO A 188 21.17 9.70 5.82
N LEU A 189 21.11 10.02 4.53
CA LEU A 189 22.26 10.60 3.83
C LEU A 189 22.70 11.85 4.61
N PRO A 190 24.02 12.08 4.79
CA PRO A 190 24.51 13.33 5.35
C PRO A 190 23.85 14.50 4.62
N ARG A 191 23.19 15.40 5.36
CA ARG A 191 22.43 16.53 4.77
C ARG A 191 23.32 17.47 3.94
N ASP A 192 24.63 17.37 4.10
CA ASP A 192 25.64 18.19 3.45
C ASP A 192 26.11 17.62 2.10
N GLU A 193 25.65 16.42 1.72
CA GLU A 193 25.84 15.89 0.37
C GLU A 193 24.61 16.21 -0.47
N GLU A 194 24.48 17.48 -0.88
CA GLU A 194 23.67 17.78 -2.05
C GLU A 194 24.22 16.91 -3.19
N PRO A 195 23.44 15.98 -3.78
CA PRO A 195 23.93 15.17 -4.87
C PRO A 195 24.45 16.14 -5.93
N PRO A 196 25.71 15.99 -6.40
CA PRO A 196 26.28 16.93 -7.34
C PRO A 196 25.29 17.04 -8.48
N ALA A 197 24.73 18.24 -8.67
CA ALA A 197 23.74 18.48 -9.70
C ALA A 197 24.39 18.08 -11.02
N HIS A 198 24.10 16.86 -11.49
CA HIS A 198 24.65 16.32 -12.71
C HIS A 198 23.92 17.02 -13.85
N ARG A 199 24.29 18.29 -14.07
CA ARG A 199 23.85 19.10 -15.20
C ARG A 199 24.52 18.48 -16.41
N ASP A 200 23.74 17.71 -17.16
CA ASP A 200 24.20 17.17 -18.43
C ASP A 200 24.67 18.32 -19.34
N PRO A 201 25.96 18.35 -19.74
CA PRO A 201 26.52 19.42 -20.55
C PRO A 201 25.91 19.50 -21.96
N TRP A 202 25.12 18.52 -22.40
CA TRP A 202 24.39 18.55 -23.67
C TRP A 202 23.12 19.39 -23.64
N VAL A 203 22.49 19.58 -22.48
CA VAL A 203 21.26 20.38 -22.34
C VAL A 203 21.43 21.83 -22.84
N PRO A 204 22.46 22.60 -22.42
CA PRO A 204 22.64 23.96 -22.95
C PRO A 204 23.01 23.97 -24.44
N ARG A 205 23.71 22.94 -24.94
CA ARG A 205 24.07 22.82 -26.36
C ARG A 205 22.84 22.58 -27.24
N LEU A 206 21.93 21.71 -26.81
CA LEU A 206 20.66 21.45 -27.49
C LEU A 206 19.74 22.69 -27.45
N ALA A 207 19.73 23.44 -26.35
CA ALA A 207 18.98 24.70 -26.26
C ALA A 207 19.50 25.74 -27.26
N ILE A 208 20.82 25.89 -27.40
CA ILE A 208 21.43 26.78 -28.40
C ILE A 208 21.09 26.31 -29.81
N ALA A 209 21.20 25.02 -30.09
CA ALA A 209 20.85 24.46 -31.40
C ALA A 209 19.38 24.73 -31.77
N LEU A 210 18.46 24.56 -30.82
CA LEU A 210 17.04 24.87 -31.03
C LEU A 210 16.82 26.34 -31.38
N VAL A 211 17.45 27.27 -30.64
CA VAL A 211 17.35 28.72 -30.91
C VAL A 211 17.87 29.06 -32.30
N VAL A 212 19.00 28.48 -32.72
CA VAL A 212 19.55 28.68 -34.08
C VAL A 212 18.58 28.19 -35.15
N VAL A 213 17.99 27.00 -34.97
CA VAL A 213 17.00 26.46 -35.90
C VAL A 213 15.77 27.36 -36.02
N VAL A 214 15.26 27.88 -34.89
CA VAL A 214 14.11 28.80 -34.87
C VAL A 214 14.43 30.10 -35.60
N ILE A 215 15.63 30.66 -35.42
CA ILE A 215 16.07 31.88 -36.10
C ILE A 215 16.18 31.65 -37.61
N LEU A 216 16.80 30.53 -38.04
CA LEU A 216 16.93 30.20 -39.46
C LEU A 216 15.56 29.98 -40.11
N ALA A 217 14.66 29.25 -39.46
CA ALA A 217 13.31 29.02 -39.96
C ALA A 217 12.51 30.34 -40.05
N GLY A 218 12.61 31.20 -39.03
CA GLY A 218 11.99 32.52 -39.02
C GLY A 218 12.53 33.43 -40.13
N GLY A 219 13.85 33.47 -40.32
CA GLY A 219 14.49 34.23 -41.40
C GLY A 219 14.08 33.75 -42.79
N ALA A 220 14.07 32.44 -43.00
CA ALA A 220 13.60 31.83 -44.26
C ALA A 220 12.11 32.16 -44.52
N PHE A 221 11.27 32.13 -43.47
CA PHE A 221 9.87 32.49 -43.59
C PHE A 221 9.67 33.97 -43.97
N VAL A 222 10.42 34.89 -43.35
CA VAL A 222 10.37 36.32 -43.70
C VAL A 222 10.83 36.54 -45.14
N LEU A 223 11.93 35.91 -45.55
CA LEU A 223 12.43 36.01 -46.93
C LEU A 223 11.41 35.47 -47.94
N TYR A 224 10.81 34.31 -47.65
CA TYR A 224 9.74 33.74 -48.46
C TYR A 224 8.56 34.71 -48.58
N ARG A 225 8.14 35.37 -47.49
CA ARG A 225 7.05 36.36 -47.49
C ARG A 225 7.37 37.57 -48.36
N ILE A 226 8.60 38.09 -48.31
CA ILE A 226 9.04 39.21 -49.14
C ILE A 226 9.03 38.81 -50.62
N PHE A 227 9.58 37.65 -50.96
CA PHE A 227 9.65 37.16 -52.33
C PHE A 227 8.26 36.90 -52.92
N LEU A 228 7.34 36.33 -52.12
CA LEU A 228 5.96 36.09 -52.53
C LEU A 228 5.18 37.39 -52.72
N GLY A 229 5.40 38.40 -51.86
CA GLY A 229 4.81 39.74 -52.03
C GLY A 229 5.25 40.42 -53.32
N GLY A 230 6.56 40.41 -53.60
CA GLY A 230 7.10 40.99 -54.83
C GLY A 230 6.59 40.29 -56.11
N ALA A 231 6.37 38.98 -56.06
CA ALA A 231 5.78 38.23 -57.18
C ALA A 231 4.30 38.58 -57.41
N VAL A 232 3.53 38.82 -56.34
CA VAL A 232 2.13 39.25 -56.44
C VAL A 232 2.04 40.68 -56.98
N ASP A 233 2.91 41.59 -56.54
CA ASP A 233 2.96 42.97 -57.03
C ASP A 233 3.35 43.04 -58.52
N ALA A 234 4.27 42.16 -58.96
CA ALA A 234 4.62 42.04 -60.37
C ALA A 234 3.46 41.52 -61.23
N LEU A 235 2.69 40.54 -60.72
CA LEU A 235 1.53 39.99 -61.41
C LEU A 235 0.35 40.98 -61.46
N THR A 236 0.11 41.76 -60.40
CA THR A 236 -0.93 42.80 -60.39
C THR A 236 -0.55 43.97 -61.29
N ALA A 237 0.72 44.38 -61.31
CA ALA A 237 1.22 45.39 -62.24
C ALA A 237 1.09 44.93 -63.71
N ALA A 238 1.41 43.66 -63.99
CA ALA A 238 1.23 43.08 -65.32
C ALA A 238 -0.26 42.97 -65.72
N ALA A 239 -1.15 42.66 -64.77
CA ALA A 239 -2.60 42.64 -65.01
C ALA A 239 -3.19 44.04 -65.26
N MET A 240 -2.62 45.09 -64.64
CA MET A 240 -3.07 46.48 -64.80
C MET A 240 -2.60 47.13 -66.11
N VAL A 241 -1.56 46.59 -66.74
CA VAL A 241 -1.00 47.06 -68.03
C VAL A 241 -1.74 46.45 -69.25
N ILE A 242 -2.68 45.52 -69.04
CA ILE A 242 -3.54 45.02 -70.12
C ILE A 242 -4.52 46.14 -70.52
N PRO A 243 -4.46 46.68 -71.75
CA PRO A 243 -5.40 47.71 -72.18
C PRO A 243 -6.82 47.15 -72.27
N ASP A 244 -7.77 47.90 -71.72
CA ASP A 244 -9.22 47.69 -71.92
C ASP A 244 -9.48 47.62 -73.43
N ILE A 245 -9.89 46.46 -73.94
CA ILE A 245 -10.15 46.27 -75.38
C ILE A 245 -11.43 47.06 -75.72
N PRO A 246 -11.36 48.17 -76.48
CA PRO A 246 -12.54 48.94 -76.82
C PRO A 246 -13.24 48.21 -77.96
N GLY A 247 -14.15 47.29 -77.64
CA GLY A 247 -14.80 46.45 -78.65
C GLY A 247 -15.98 45.57 -78.21
N LEU A 248 -16.30 45.46 -76.91
CA LEU A 248 -17.53 44.80 -76.46
C LEU A 248 -18.47 45.80 -75.77
N ARG A 249 -18.83 46.85 -76.51
CA ARG A 249 -20.15 47.49 -76.38
C ARG A 249 -20.92 47.27 -77.69
N THR A 250 -21.71 46.21 -77.75
CA THR A 250 -22.99 46.30 -78.44
C THR A 250 -24.00 46.78 -77.40
N GLY A 251 -24.35 48.08 -77.48
CA GLY A 251 -25.49 48.64 -76.75
C GLY A 251 -26.79 47.91 -77.12
N SER A 252 -27.75 47.88 -76.20
CA SER A 252 -28.96 48.72 -76.29
C SER A 252 -30.02 48.07 -77.21
N THR A 253 -31.29 47.84 -76.86
CA THR A 253 -32.16 48.55 -75.91
C THR A 253 -33.53 47.85 -75.83
N ARG A 254 -34.15 47.94 -74.64
CA ARG A 254 -35.59 48.14 -74.35
C ARG A 254 -36.66 47.15 -74.86
N GLY A 255 -37.47 46.70 -73.89
CA GLY A 255 -38.89 46.38 -74.07
C GLY A 255 -39.55 46.23 -72.70
N ALA A 256 -40.48 47.12 -72.38
CA ALA A 256 -41.29 47.10 -71.16
C ALA A 256 -42.30 45.94 -71.18
N LEU A 257 -42.55 45.35 -70.01
CA LEU A 257 -43.85 45.21 -69.32
C LEU A 257 -43.57 44.82 -67.87
#